data_AF-A0A967T495-F1
#
_entry.id   AF-A0A967T495-F1
#
_cell.length_a   1.000
_cell.length_b   1.000
_cell.length_c   1.000
_cell.angle_alpha   90.00
_cell.angle_beta   90.00
_cell.angle_gamma   90.00
#
_symmetry.space_group_name_H-M   'P 1'
#
loop_
_entity.id
_entity.type
_entity.pdbx_description
1 polymer ?
#
loop_
_entity_poly.entity_id
_entity_poly.type
_entity_poly.pdbx_seq_one_letter_code
_entity_poly.pdbx_strand_id
1 'polypeptide(L)'
;TLQIVCGAPNVFSGMKTPLAKPGITLPDGVKLRKAKIRGVVSNGMLCSAIELGLGDESDGIMELPADAPVGESLVDYLSLPD
;
A
#
# COMPACT_ATOMS: atom_id res chain seq x y z
N THR A 1 6.18 8.77 12.54
CA THR A 1 5.59 9.06 11.21
C THR A 1 6.50 8.46 10.14
N LEU A 2 5.94 7.90 9.07
CA LEU A 2 6.70 7.36 7.93
C LEU A 2 6.50 8.28 6.73
N GLN A 3 7.57 8.60 6.01
CA GLN A 3 7.49 9.38 4.78
C GLN A 3 7.40 8.43 3.59
N ILE A 4 6.37 8.59 2.77
CA ILE A 4 6.08 7.77 1.60
C ILE A 4 5.76 8.70 0.46
N VAL A 5 6.36 8.44 -0.70
CA VAL A 5 6.05 9.16 -1.94
C VAL A 5 5.05 8.32 -2.71
N CYS A 6 3.89 8.90 -3.01
CA CYS A 6 2.85 8.29 -3.84
C CYS A 6 2.56 9.18 -5.04
N GLY A 7 2.38 8.58 -6.22
CA GLY A 7 2.04 9.28 -7.46
C GLY A 7 0.61 9.03 -7.94
N ALA A 8 -0.19 8.27 -7.20
CA ALA A 8 -1.54 7.92 -7.60
C ALA A 8 -2.48 9.12 -7.51
N PRO A 9 -3.42 9.29 -8.47
CA PRO A 9 -4.27 10.46 -8.56
C PRO A 9 -5.34 10.53 -7.47
N ASN A 10 -5.68 9.39 -6.86
CA ASN A 10 -6.77 9.26 -5.89
C ASN A 10 -6.35 9.42 -4.43
N VAL A 11 -5.07 9.66 -4.13
CA VAL A 11 -4.60 9.77 -2.73
C VAL A 11 -5.03 11.10 -2.11
N PHE A 12 -5.60 11.05 -0.91
CA PHE A 12 -6.00 12.24 -0.16
C PHE A 12 -5.73 12.10 1.35
N SER A 13 -5.76 13.23 2.07
CA SER A 13 -5.49 13.25 3.52
C SER A 13 -6.61 12.58 4.31
N GLY A 14 -6.26 11.62 5.16
CA GLY A 14 -7.22 10.85 5.96
C GLY A 14 -7.66 9.53 5.33
N MET A 15 -7.26 9.24 4.10
CA MET A 15 -7.47 7.95 3.45
C MET A 15 -6.85 6.81 4.28
N LYS A 16 -7.63 5.74 4.50
CA LYS A 16 -7.13 4.45 4.99
C LYS A 16 -6.74 3.62 3.78
N THR A 17 -5.55 3.05 3.80
CA THR A 17 -5.02 2.30 2.66
C THR A 17 -3.97 1.29 3.11
N PRO A 18 -3.79 0.18 2.37
CA PRO A 18 -2.71 -0.75 2.62
C PRO A 18 -1.33 -0.11 2.45
N LEU A 19 -0.48 -0.30 3.46
CA LEU A 19 0.89 0.15 3.46
C LEU A 19 1.85 -1.05 3.38
N ALA A 20 2.57 -1.14 2.28
CA ALA A 20 3.64 -2.11 2.13
C ALA A 20 4.99 -1.54 2.61
N LYS A 21 5.56 -2.20 3.63
CA LYS A 21 6.82 -1.79 4.26
C LYS A 21 8.05 -2.38 3.53
N PRO A 22 9.20 -1.68 3.54
CA PRO A 22 10.44 -2.22 2.99
C PRO A 22 10.80 -3.55 3.63
N GLY A 23 11.19 -4.53 2.81
CA GLY A 23 11.55 -5.87 3.25
C GLY A 23 10.52 -6.94 2.90
N ILE A 24 9.29 -6.56 2.56
CA ILE A 24 8.26 -7.51 2.10
C ILE A 24 8.36 -7.76 0.59
N THR A 25 7.77 -8.86 0.14
CA THR A 25 7.52 -9.15 -1.27
C THR A 25 6.03 -9.07 -1.51
N LEU A 26 5.62 -8.29 -2.51
CA LEU A 26 4.23 -8.22 -2.95
C LEU A 26 3.86 -9.45 -3.78
N PRO A 27 2.56 -9.78 -3.90
CA PRO A 27 2.11 -10.93 -4.71
C PRO A 27 2.49 -10.81 -6.19
N ASP A 28 2.70 -9.60 -6.71
CA ASP A 28 3.25 -9.36 -8.06
C ASP A 28 4.78 -9.66 -8.17
N GLY A 29 5.39 -10.23 -7.13
CA GLY A 29 6.81 -10.58 -7.07
C GLY A 29 7.75 -9.40 -6.77
N VAL A 30 7.21 -8.19 -6.60
CA VAL A 30 7.99 -6.99 -6.32
C VAL A 30 8.50 -7.01 -4.87
N LYS A 31 9.82 -7.09 -4.69
CA LYS A 31 10.46 -6.95 -3.38
C LYS A 31 10.65 -5.48 -3.03
N LEU A 32 9.92 -5.00 -2.03
CA LEU A 32 9.97 -3.62 -1.59
C LEU A 32 11.28 -3.30 -0.87
N ARG A 33 11.88 -2.18 -1.28
CA ARG A 33 13.10 -1.62 -0.69
C ARG A 33 12.89 -0.13 -0.49
N LYS A 34 13.70 0.46 0.39
CA LYS A 34 13.75 1.93 0.52
C LYS A 34 14.19 2.50 -0.82
N ALA A 35 13.42 3.44 -1.34
CA ALA A 35 13.68 4.08 -2.63
C ALA A 35 13.80 5.59 -2.47
N LYS A 36 14.61 6.24 -3.31
CA LYS A 36 14.70 7.70 -3.37
C LYS A 36 14.04 8.16 -4.66
N ILE A 37 12.90 8.83 -4.55
CA ILE A 37 12.09 9.30 -5.67
C ILE A 37 12.24 10.82 -5.75
N ARG A 38 12.82 11.33 -6.84
CA ARG A 38 13.03 12.77 -7.08
C ARG A 38 13.68 13.51 -5.89
N GLY A 39 14.66 12.88 -5.25
CA GLY A 39 15.36 13.46 -4.10
C GLY A 39 14.74 13.13 -2.73
N VAL A 40 13.50 12.63 -2.70
CA VAL A 40 12.74 12.34 -1.49
C VAL A 40 12.83 10.86 -1.16
N VAL A 41 13.15 10.52 0.09
CA VAL A 41 13.19 9.12 0.55
C VAL A 41 11.77 8.62 0.80
N SER A 42 11.40 7.51 0.17
CA SER A 42 10.17 6.76 0.42
C SER A 42 10.48 5.54 1.27
N ASN A 43 9.78 5.41 2.40
CA ASN A 43 9.93 4.33 3.38
C ASN A 43 8.85 3.26 3.25
N GLY A 44 8.29 3.10 2.06
CA GLY A 44 7.24 2.14 1.74
C GLY A 44 6.53 2.51 0.45
N MET A 45 5.41 1.86 0.23
CA MET A 45 4.54 2.07 -0.91
C MET A 45 3.08 1.90 -0.47
N LEU A 46 2.22 2.80 -0.95
CA LEU A 46 0.77 2.61 -0.85
C LEU A 46 0.37 1.67 -1.98
N CYS A 47 -0.45 0.67 -1.70
CA CYS A 47 -0.76 -0.36 -2.68
C CYS A 47 -2.16 -0.20 -3.28
N SER A 48 -2.25 -0.50 -4.58
CA SER A 48 -3.48 -0.73 -5.33
C SER A 48 -4.02 -2.15 -5.12
N ALA A 49 -5.25 -2.41 -5.57
CA ALA A 49 -5.84 -3.74 -5.52
C ALA A 49 -5.06 -4.75 -6.38
N ILE A 50 -4.56 -4.33 -7.55
CA ILE A 50 -3.74 -5.16 -8.45
C ILE A 50 -2.42 -5.57 -7.79
N GLU A 51 -1.69 -4.61 -7.21
CA GLU A 51 -0.41 -4.90 -6.54
C GLU A 51 -0.55 -5.88 -5.37
N LEU A 52 -1.76 -5.99 -4.82
CA LEU A 52 -2.12 -6.91 -3.73
C LEU A 52 -2.78 -8.20 -4.24
N GLY A 53 -3.01 -8.34 -5.56
CA GLY A 53 -3.69 -9.50 -6.14
C GLY A 53 -5.16 -9.63 -5.73
N LEU A 54 -5.80 -8.53 -5.32
CA LEU A 54 -7.18 -8.50 -4.80
C LEU A 54 -8.22 -8.09 -5.84
N GLY A 55 -7.79 -7.62 -7.00
CA GLY A 55 -8.68 -7.25 -8.10
C GLY A 55 -7.93 -6.73 -9.31
N ASP A 56 -8.67 -6.50 -10.39
CA ASP A 56 -8.16 -6.01 -11.68
C ASP A 56 -8.23 -4.48 -11.83
N GLU A 57 -8.64 -3.76 -10.79
CA GLU A 57 -8.78 -2.30 -10.82
C GLU A 57 -7.44 -1.59 -10.58
N SER A 58 -6.99 -0.86 -11.60
CA SER A 58 -5.74 -0.08 -11.59
C SER A 58 -5.94 1.42 -11.32
N ASP A 59 -7.15 1.86 -10.98
CA ASP A 59 -7.47 3.30 -10.94
C ASP A 59 -6.76 4.07 -9.81
N GLY A 60 -6.02 3.39 -8.94
CA GLY A 60 -5.08 4.00 -8.02
C GLY A 60 -4.85 3.19 -6.75
N ILE A 61 -4.64 3.91 -5.65
CA ILE A 61 -4.45 3.31 -4.33
C ILE A 61 -5.74 2.67 -3.85
N MET A 62 -5.64 1.48 -3.25
CA MET A 62 -6.77 0.81 -2.63
C MET A 62 -7.24 1.63 -1.43
N GLU A 63 -8.47 2.11 -1.50
CA GLU A 63 -9.15 2.76 -0.38
C GLU A 63 -9.76 1.69 0.53
N LEU A 64 -9.54 1.84 1.83
CA LEU A 64 -10.16 1.03 2.87
C LEU A 64 -11.24 1.83 3.59
N PRO A 65 -12.23 1.14 4.20
CA PRO A 65 -13.21 1.78 5.07
C PRO A 65 -12.55 2.65 6.16
N ALA A 66 -13.19 3.75 6.53
CA ALA A 66 -12.65 4.70 7.51
C ALA A 66 -12.43 4.08 8.90
N ASP A 67 -13.20 3.03 9.23
CA ASP A 67 -13.13 2.23 10.43
C ASP A 67 -12.08 1.09 10.36
N ALA A 68 -11.38 0.94 9.24
CA ALA A 68 -10.32 -0.05 9.11
C ALA A 68 -9.22 0.18 10.16
N PRO A 69 -8.83 -0.88 10.91
CA PRO A 69 -7.83 -0.79 11.96
C PRO A 69 -6.45 -0.48 11.37
N VAL A 70 -5.79 0.55 11.89
CA VAL A 70 -4.45 0.93 11.43
C VAL A 70 -3.40 0.12 12.16
N GLY A 71 -2.51 -0.52 11.40
CA GLY A 71 -1.40 -1.31 11.93
C GLY A 71 -1.69 -2.81 12.00
N GLU A 72 -2.92 -3.22 11.71
CA GLU A 72 -3.28 -4.62 11.49
C GLU A 72 -2.75 -5.12 10.14
N SER A 73 -2.52 -6.43 10.03
CA SER A 73 -2.19 -7.05 8.75
C SER A 73 -3.38 -6.93 7.81
N LEU A 74 -3.12 -6.60 6.54
CA LEU A 74 -4.19 -6.59 5.54
C LEU A 74 -4.77 -8.00 5.33
N VAL A 75 -3.92 -9.03 5.43
CA VAL A 75 -4.32 -10.44 5.30
C VAL A 75 -5.33 -10.81 6.38
N ASP A 76 -5.06 -10.44 7.63
CA ASP A 76 -5.97 -10.68 8.76
C ASP A 76 -7.27 -9.88 8.59
N TYR A 77 -7.16 -8.59 8.26
CA TYR A 77 -8.31 -7.69 8.09
C TYR A 77 -9.28 -8.16 7.00
N LEU A 78 -8.75 -8.62 5.86
CA LEU A 78 -9.54 -9.12 4.74
C LEU A 78 -9.83 -10.63 4.84
N SER A 79 -9.34 -11.30 5.90
CA SER A 79 -9.44 -12.76 6.08
C SER A 79 -8.98 -13.54 4.83
N LEU A 80 -7.86 -13.09 4.24
CA LEU A 80 -7.29 -13.71 3.06
C LEU A 80 -6.53 -14.99 3.44
N PRO A 81 -6.54 -16.02 2.58
CA PRO A 81 -5.71 -17.19 2.78
C PRO A 81 -4.22 -16.81 2.66
N ASP A 82 -3.40 -17.41 3.54
CA ASP A 82 -1.93 -17.27 3.58
C ASP A 82 -1.23 -17.89 2.36
#